data_AF-A0A4R1KIT2-F1
#
_entry.id   AF-A0A4R1KIT2-F1
#
_cell.length_a   1.000
_cell.length_b   1.000
_cell.length_c   1.000
_cell.angle_alpha   90.00
_cell.angle_beta   90.00
_cell.angle_gamma   90.00
#
_symmetry.space_group_name_H-M   'P 1'
#
loop_
_entity.id
_entity.type
_entity.pdbx_description
1 polymer ?
#
loop_
_entity_poly.entity_id
_entity_poly.type
_entity_poly.pdbx_seq_one_letter_code
_entity_poly.pdbx_strand_id
1 'polypeptide(L)'
;MQTKKKKKYLVVIVLVGLAVVTYHFFSPYKIQFLGHYNKVWAHRVNSLEKLDAALNYFEGVELDLVYLPDQNSFDVNHPPAESIGLSFETYLKGLNGKRPYLWLDIKNLKEKNSNDVFIKLSNLLSRFNYPKSKVLVESYYPHALSKFIENGYTSSYYVDTQLKNMAANERLNELETIKNILETYPTLGLSSNYVDYPVLSENFPLSKKYFWAIKSDLNPDFFMIRKMLKDTTVVAVLARFRFIGENR
;
A
#
# COMPACT_ATOMS: atom_id res chain seq x y z
N MET A 1 43.01 36.24 8.30
CA MET A 1 42.78 34.89 8.89
C MET A 1 41.31 34.66 9.30
N GLN A 2 40.62 35.66 9.87
CA GLN A 2 39.24 35.56 10.36
C GLN A 2 38.18 35.30 9.27
N THR A 3 38.34 35.88 8.07
CA THR A 3 37.45 35.70 6.90
C THR A 3 37.50 34.28 6.32
N LYS A 4 38.67 33.63 6.30
CA LYS A 4 38.80 32.21 5.89
C LYS A 4 38.09 31.27 6.86
N LYS A 5 38.14 31.53 8.18
CA LYS A 5 37.39 30.76 9.19
C LYS A 5 35.88 30.91 9.01
N LYS A 6 35.37 32.14 8.84
CA LYS A 6 33.94 32.40 8.56
C LYS A 6 33.44 31.68 7.30
N LYS A 7 34.22 31.70 6.20
CA LYS A 7 33.90 30.94 4.97
C LYS A 7 33.86 29.42 5.22
N LYS A 8 34.78 28.87 6.01
CA LYS A 8 34.76 27.44 6.37
C LYS A 8 33.50 27.06 7.18
N TYR A 9 33.12 27.87 8.17
CA TYR A 9 31.88 27.63 8.93
C TYR A 9 30.64 27.67 8.04
N LEU A 10 30.55 28.64 7.12
CA LEU A 10 29.44 28.72 6.17
C LEU A 10 29.35 27.46 5.30
N VAL A 11 30.48 26.98 4.77
CA VAL A 11 30.53 25.74 3.97
C VAL A 11 30.04 24.55 4.79
N VAL A 12 30.49 24.41 6.05
CA VAL A 12 30.03 23.32 6.93
C VAL A 12 28.53 23.39 7.18
N ILE A 13 27.99 24.58 7.48
CA ILE A 13 26.54 24.78 7.69
C ILE A 13 25.75 24.37 6.44
N VAL A 14 26.21 24.77 5.25
CA VAL A 14 25.56 24.40 3.99
C VAL A 14 25.60 22.89 3.77
N LEU A 15 26.75 22.23 4.00
CA LEU A 15 26.89 20.78 3.86
C LEU A 15 25.99 20.02 4.85
N VAL A 16 25.92 20.48 6.10
CA VAL A 16 25.03 19.89 7.12
C VAL A 16 23.56 20.09 6.72
N GLY A 17 23.20 21.29 6.27
CA GLY A 17 21.85 21.58 5.77
C GLY A 17 21.47 20.66 4.60
N LEU A 18 22.36 20.48 3.62
CA LEU A 18 22.17 19.55 2.52
C LEU A 18 22.02 18.11 2.99
N ALA A 19 22.86 17.66 3.94
CA ALA A 19 22.77 16.31 4.49
C ALA A 19 21.42 16.07 5.20
N VAL A 20 20.93 17.03 5.98
CA VAL A 20 19.63 16.94 6.67
C VAL A 20 18.48 16.91 5.66
N VAL A 21 18.52 17.76 4.64
CA VAL A 21 17.50 17.79 3.58
C VAL A 21 17.49 16.47 2.80
N THR A 22 18.66 15.98 2.39
CA THR A 22 18.79 14.68 1.72
C THR A 22 18.27 13.55 2.60
N TYR A 23 18.68 13.51 3.87
CA TYR A 23 18.17 12.53 4.82
C TYR A 23 16.65 12.60 4.95
N HIS A 24 16.07 13.81 5.05
CA HIS A 24 14.62 13.96 5.13
C HIS A 24 13.88 13.39 3.91
N PHE A 25 14.42 13.58 2.69
CA PHE A 25 13.79 13.07 1.47
C PHE A 25 13.93 11.56 1.28
N PHE A 26 15.07 10.98 1.65
CA PHE A 26 15.34 9.56 1.42
C PHE A 26 15.04 8.67 2.63
N SER A 27 14.96 9.23 3.83
CA SER A 27 14.61 8.48 5.03
C SER A 27 13.14 8.06 4.98
N PRO A 28 12.83 6.78 5.18
CA PRO A 28 11.46 6.32 5.37
C PRO A 28 10.90 6.73 6.74
N TYR A 29 11.76 7.17 7.67
CA TYR A 29 11.35 7.65 8.98
C TYR A 29 10.87 9.10 8.92
N LYS A 30 9.55 9.27 8.83
CA LYS A 30 8.91 10.59 8.83
C LYS A 30 8.25 10.90 10.17
N ILE A 31 8.23 12.17 10.57
CA ILE A 31 7.72 12.61 11.89
C ILE A 31 6.21 12.29 12.04
N GLN A 32 5.45 12.33 10.95
CA GLN A 32 4.02 11.98 10.96
C GLN A 32 3.79 10.50 11.32
N PHE A 33 4.78 9.62 11.14
CA PHE A 33 4.69 8.19 11.42
C PHE A 33 5.18 7.80 12.82
N LEU A 34 5.78 8.74 13.57
CA LEU A 34 6.38 8.47 14.87
C LEU A 34 5.40 7.79 15.83
N GLY A 35 5.79 6.63 16.35
CA GLY A 35 4.98 5.79 17.25
C GLY A 35 4.05 4.79 16.54
N HIS A 36 3.98 4.81 15.21
CA HIS A 36 3.04 3.98 14.43
C HIS A 36 3.66 3.38 13.16
N TYR A 37 4.99 3.22 13.11
CA TYR A 37 5.68 2.66 11.93
C TYR A 37 5.23 1.24 11.56
N ASN A 38 4.73 0.45 12.52
CA ASN A 38 4.18 -0.88 12.28
C ASN A 38 2.94 -0.88 11.36
N LYS A 39 2.22 0.25 11.27
CA LYS A 39 1.08 0.43 10.35
C LYS A 39 1.48 1.07 9.02
N VAL A 40 2.73 1.49 8.86
CA VAL A 40 3.17 2.17 7.64
C VAL A 40 3.88 1.16 6.75
N TRP A 41 3.40 0.99 5.53
CA TRP A 41 3.94 0.03 4.56
C TRP A 41 4.45 0.76 3.31
N ALA A 42 5.40 0.14 2.60
CA ALA A 42 5.93 0.71 1.37
C ALA A 42 4.96 0.53 0.19
N HIS A 43 4.68 1.60 -0.54
CA HIS A 43 3.85 1.59 -1.76
C HIS A 43 4.65 1.19 -3.01
N ARG A 44 4.02 0.40 -3.89
CA ARG A 44 4.48 -0.04 -5.21
C ARG A 44 5.87 -0.63 -5.20
N VAL A 45 6.04 -1.70 -4.43
CA VAL A 45 7.28 -2.47 -4.33
C VAL A 45 7.30 -3.53 -5.43
N ASN A 46 7.30 -3.09 -6.69
CA ASN A 46 7.14 -3.95 -7.87
C ASN A 46 8.46 -4.46 -8.47
N SER A 47 9.57 -4.37 -7.74
CA SER A 47 10.88 -4.90 -8.15
C SER A 47 11.59 -5.58 -7.00
N LEU A 48 12.56 -6.46 -7.30
CA LEU A 48 13.33 -7.17 -6.28
C LEU A 48 14.27 -6.23 -5.52
N GLU A 49 14.82 -5.22 -6.19
CA GLU A 49 15.72 -4.24 -5.59
C GLU A 49 14.96 -3.37 -4.59
N LYS A 50 13.76 -2.90 -4.98
CA LYS A 50 12.91 -2.12 -4.08
C LYS A 50 12.36 -2.97 -2.95
N LEU A 51 12.09 -4.25 -3.20
CA LEU A 51 11.71 -5.21 -2.17
C LEU A 51 12.82 -5.33 -1.12
N ASP A 52 14.04 -5.67 -1.54
CA ASP A 52 15.16 -5.81 -0.61
C ASP A 52 15.39 -4.53 0.22
N ALA A 53 15.32 -3.36 -0.43
CA ALA A 53 15.42 -2.07 0.23
C ALA A 53 14.28 -1.82 1.23
N ALA A 54 13.02 -2.10 0.85
CA ALA A 54 11.84 -1.84 1.68
C ALA A 54 11.82 -2.72 2.95
N LEU A 55 12.27 -3.97 2.85
CA LEU A 55 12.28 -4.91 3.98
C LEU A 55 13.21 -4.50 5.12
N ASN A 56 14.08 -3.50 4.91
CA ASN A 56 14.90 -2.93 5.98
C ASN A 56 14.14 -1.92 6.85
N TYR A 57 12.98 -1.43 6.41
CA TYR A 57 12.30 -0.30 7.01
C TYR A 57 10.83 -0.52 7.32
N PHE A 58 10.16 -1.41 6.58
CA PHE A 58 8.73 -1.60 6.67
C PHE A 58 8.39 -3.04 7.03
N GLU A 59 7.41 -3.22 7.92
CA GLU A 59 6.86 -4.54 8.27
C GLU A 59 5.96 -5.10 7.15
N GLY A 60 5.54 -4.24 6.21
CA GLY A 60 4.70 -4.59 5.09
C GLY A 60 5.03 -3.83 3.81
N VAL A 61 4.65 -4.42 2.69
CA VAL A 61 4.81 -3.86 1.35
C VAL A 61 3.52 -4.04 0.56
N GLU A 62 3.21 -3.07 -0.28
CA GLU A 62 2.20 -3.18 -1.31
C GLU A 62 2.87 -3.38 -2.67
N LEU A 63 2.27 -4.23 -3.49
CA LEU A 63 2.68 -4.48 -4.86
C LEU A 63 1.47 -4.74 -5.74
N ASP A 64 1.65 -4.40 -7.01
CA ASP A 64 0.65 -4.58 -8.04
C ASP A 64 0.83 -5.92 -8.74
N LEU A 65 -0.26 -6.66 -8.91
CA LEU A 65 -0.28 -7.93 -9.61
C LEU A 65 -1.25 -7.90 -10.79
N VAL A 66 -0.85 -8.54 -11.88
CA VAL A 66 -1.72 -8.85 -13.02
C VAL A 66 -1.75 -10.36 -13.19
N TYR A 67 -2.94 -10.97 -13.10
CA TYR A 67 -3.09 -12.39 -13.41
C TYR A 67 -3.08 -12.60 -14.93
N LEU A 68 -2.22 -13.50 -15.41
CA LEU A 68 -2.07 -13.85 -16.82
C LEU A 68 -2.68 -15.25 -17.04
N PRO A 69 -3.93 -15.36 -17.57
CA PRO A 69 -4.61 -16.64 -17.69
C PRO A 69 -3.88 -17.65 -18.58
N ASP A 70 -3.33 -17.21 -19.71
CA ASP A 70 -2.64 -18.08 -20.68
C ASP A 70 -1.37 -18.71 -20.11
N GLN A 71 -0.77 -18.05 -19.13
CA GLN A 71 0.43 -18.53 -18.44
C GLN A 71 0.11 -19.15 -17.07
N ASN A 72 -1.15 -19.03 -16.61
CA ASN A 72 -1.57 -19.33 -15.24
C ASN A 72 -0.56 -18.80 -14.21
N SER A 73 -0.22 -17.51 -14.31
CA SER A 73 0.83 -16.85 -13.53
C SER A 73 0.40 -15.45 -13.09
N PHE A 74 1.14 -14.87 -12.15
CA PHE A 74 1.01 -13.47 -11.78
C PHE A 74 2.27 -12.73 -12.21
N ASP A 75 2.06 -11.65 -12.96
CA ASP A 75 3.08 -10.66 -13.28
C ASP A 75 3.05 -9.54 -12.22
N VAL A 76 4.21 -9.16 -11.71
CA VAL A 76 4.38 -8.04 -10.76
C VAL A 76 4.52 -6.76 -11.59
N ASN A 77 3.40 -6.07 -11.82
CA ASN A 77 3.36 -4.91 -12.68
C ASN A 77 2.18 -4.00 -12.37
N HIS A 78 2.37 -2.70 -12.58
CA HIS A 78 1.31 -1.68 -12.54
C HIS A 78 1.03 -1.16 -13.96
N PRO A 79 0.04 -1.71 -14.69
CA PRO A 79 -0.40 -1.14 -15.96
C PRO A 79 -0.72 0.36 -15.83
N PRO A 80 -0.46 1.18 -16.86
CA PRO A 80 -0.04 0.81 -18.21
C PRO A 80 1.49 0.65 -18.39
N ALA A 81 2.28 0.61 -17.31
CA ALA A 81 3.72 0.37 -17.44
C ALA A 81 3.99 -0.99 -18.10
N GLU A 82 5.06 -1.05 -18.89
CA GLU A 82 5.49 -2.31 -19.49
C GLU A 82 5.97 -3.28 -18.41
N SER A 83 5.63 -4.56 -18.57
CA SER A 83 6.10 -5.60 -17.67
C SER A 83 7.62 -5.75 -17.77
N ILE A 84 8.29 -5.86 -16.62
CA ILE A 84 9.71 -6.22 -16.54
C ILE A 84 9.93 -7.75 -16.50
N GLY A 85 8.88 -8.55 -16.69
CA GLY A 85 8.93 -10.02 -16.65
C GLY A 85 9.11 -10.60 -15.25
N LEU A 86 8.80 -9.85 -14.19
CA LEU A 86 8.93 -10.29 -12.81
C LEU A 86 7.68 -11.07 -12.38
N SER A 87 7.78 -12.39 -12.31
CA SER A 87 6.68 -13.20 -11.77
C SER A 87 6.54 -13.06 -10.24
N PHE A 88 5.33 -13.18 -9.71
CA PHE A 88 5.10 -13.20 -8.25
C PHE A 88 5.77 -14.39 -7.57
N GLU A 89 5.97 -15.51 -8.28
CA GLU A 89 6.77 -16.63 -7.75
C GLU A 89 8.22 -16.20 -7.51
N THR A 90 8.83 -15.51 -8.48
CA THR A 90 10.19 -14.97 -8.34
C THR A 90 10.24 -13.92 -7.22
N TYR A 91 9.20 -13.09 -7.11
CA TYR A 91 9.05 -12.13 -6.01
C TYR A 91 9.06 -12.80 -4.63
N LEU A 92 8.26 -13.87 -4.46
CA LEU A 92 8.22 -14.65 -3.21
C LEU A 92 9.55 -15.33 -2.90
N LYS A 93 10.31 -15.78 -3.92
CA LYS A 93 11.69 -16.28 -3.72
C LYS A 93 12.60 -15.16 -3.18
N GLY A 94 12.49 -13.95 -3.74
CA GLY A 94 13.24 -12.77 -3.34
C GLY A 94 13.03 -12.33 -1.88
N LEU A 95 11.95 -12.77 -1.24
CA LEU A 95 11.75 -12.54 0.21
C LEU A 95 12.76 -13.28 1.08
N ASN A 96 13.48 -14.28 0.55
CA ASN A 96 14.56 -15.00 1.25
C ASN A 96 14.15 -15.49 2.66
N GLY A 97 12.96 -16.07 2.78
CA GLY A 97 12.44 -16.57 4.06
C GLY A 97 11.74 -15.51 4.93
N LYS A 98 11.86 -14.21 4.63
CA LYS A 98 11.11 -13.14 5.30
C LYS A 98 9.61 -13.30 5.02
N ARG A 99 8.78 -12.82 5.95
CA ARG A 99 7.32 -12.85 5.89
C ARG A 99 6.75 -11.49 6.31
N PRO A 100 6.99 -10.41 5.54
CA PRO A 100 6.31 -9.12 5.76
C PRO A 100 4.80 -9.26 5.61
N TYR A 101 4.04 -8.20 5.85
CA TYR A 101 2.69 -8.09 5.30
C TYR A 101 2.76 -7.82 3.80
N LEU A 102 1.92 -8.50 3.02
CA LEU A 102 1.75 -8.26 1.58
C LEU A 102 0.36 -7.69 1.34
N TRP A 103 0.31 -6.47 0.83
CA TRP A 103 -0.89 -5.92 0.20
C TRP A 103 -0.79 -6.17 -1.29
N LEU A 104 -1.67 -7.03 -1.81
CA LEU A 104 -1.70 -7.44 -3.21
C LEU A 104 -2.83 -6.67 -3.91
N ASP A 105 -2.46 -5.63 -4.67
CA ASP A 105 -3.41 -4.93 -5.55
C ASP A 105 -3.50 -5.69 -6.88
N ILE A 106 -4.50 -6.58 -7.00
CA ILE A 106 -4.68 -7.44 -8.18
C ILE A 106 -5.53 -6.68 -9.21
N LYS A 107 -4.87 -5.97 -10.11
CA LYS A 107 -5.49 -4.99 -11.03
C LYS A 107 -6.62 -5.52 -11.90
N ASN A 108 -6.54 -6.81 -12.25
CA ASN A 108 -7.52 -7.46 -13.12
C ASN A 108 -8.34 -8.56 -12.42
N LEU A 109 -8.38 -8.57 -11.07
CA LEU A 109 -9.25 -9.46 -10.32
C LEU A 109 -10.71 -9.01 -10.46
N LYS A 110 -11.53 -9.86 -11.04
CA LYS A 110 -12.98 -9.69 -11.23
C LYS A 110 -13.69 -11.02 -11.02
N GLU A 111 -15.02 -11.01 -10.99
CA GLU A 111 -15.83 -12.20 -10.68
C GLU A 111 -15.48 -13.36 -11.64
N LYS A 112 -15.33 -13.06 -12.93
CA LYS A 112 -15.05 -14.05 -13.99
C LYS A 112 -13.76 -14.85 -13.79
N ASN A 113 -12.72 -14.26 -13.19
CA ASN A 113 -11.43 -14.93 -12.98
C ASN A 113 -11.11 -15.18 -11.50
N SER A 114 -11.98 -14.78 -10.59
CA SER A 114 -11.77 -14.86 -9.14
C SER A 114 -11.35 -16.25 -8.66
N ASN A 115 -11.97 -17.31 -9.20
CA ASN A 115 -11.65 -18.69 -8.84
C ASN A 115 -10.22 -19.09 -9.26
N ASP A 116 -9.82 -18.77 -10.49
CA ASP A 116 -8.50 -19.12 -11.02
C ASP A 116 -7.40 -18.33 -10.29
N VAL A 117 -7.63 -17.05 -10.06
CA VAL A 117 -6.75 -16.17 -9.27
C VAL A 117 -6.60 -16.73 -7.85
N PHE A 118 -7.70 -17.11 -7.20
CA PHE A 118 -7.68 -17.69 -5.85
C PHE A 118 -6.88 -18.99 -5.78
N ILE A 119 -7.12 -19.92 -6.72
CA ILE A 119 -6.42 -21.20 -6.77
C ILE A 119 -4.92 -20.96 -6.99
N LYS A 120 -4.56 -20.10 -7.95
CA LYS A 120 -3.15 -19.81 -8.24
C LYS A 120 -2.46 -19.16 -7.05
N LEU A 121 -3.08 -18.14 -6.44
CA LEU A 121 -2.49 -17.43 -5.30
C LEU A 121 -2.32 -18.37 -4.10
N SER A 122 -3.35 -19.15 -3.77
CA SER A 122 -3.31 -20.07 -2.64
C SER A 122 -2.26 -21.17 -2.82
N ASN A 123 -2.12 -21.71 -4.03
CA ASN A 123 -1.07 -22.68 -4.34
C ASN A 123 0.33 -22.09 -4.21
N LEU A 124 0.55 -20.85 -4.68
CA LEU A 124 1.83 -20.16 -4.52
C LEU A 124 2.15 -19.95 -3.04
N LEU A 125 1.25 -19.32 -2.28
CA LEU A 125 1.47 -19.03 -0.86
C LEU A 125 1.69 -20.31 -0.05
N SER A 126 0.94 -21.38 -0.33
CA SER A 126 1.13 -22.69 0.28
C SER A 126 2.53 -23.26 0.00
N ARG A 127 2.97 -23.27 -1.27
CA ARG A 127 4.30 -23.78 -1.65
C ARG A 127 5.44 -23.02 -0.97
N PHE A 128 5.25 -21.72 -0.69
CA PHE A 128 6.23 -20.91 0.03
C PHE A 128 6.02 -20.87 1.55
N ASN A 129 5.08 -21.64 2.11
CA ASN A 129 4.69 -21.57 3.52
C ASN A 129 4.45 -20.11 3.97
N TYR A 130 3.69 -19.36 3.17
CA TYR A 130 3.36 -17.97 3.44
C TYR A 130 2.03 -17.87 4.22
N PRO A 131 2.01 -17.20 5.38
CA PRO A 131 0.79 -17.13 6.18
C PRO A 131 -0.26 -16.24 5.51
N LYS A 132 -1.45 -16.80 5.24
CA LYS A 132 -2.60 -16.06 4.70
C LYS A 132 -2.97 -14.83 5.53
N SER A 133 -2.79 -14.90 6.85
CA SER A 133 -3.05 -13.79 7.78
C SER A 133 -2.14 -12.57 7.57
N LYS A 134 -1.06 -12.71 6.79
CA LYS A 134 -0.20 -11.59 6.38
C LYS A 134 -0.46 -11.12 4.95
N VAL A 135 -1.51 -11.63 4.29
CA VAL A 135 -1.85 -11.28 2.92
C VAL A 135 -3.18 -10.54 2.92
N LEU A 136 -3.16 -9.33 2.37
CA LEU A 136 -4.33 -8.53 2.01
C LEU A 136 -4.51 -8.64 0.49
N VAL A 137 -5.71 -8.98 0.03
CA VAL A 137 -6.08 -8.98 -1.38
C VAL A 137 -7.03 -7.83 -1.65
N GLU A 138 -6.67 -6.94 -2.58
CA GLU A 138 -7.47 -5.79 -2.96
C GLU A 138 -8.06 -5.96 -4.36
N SER A 139 -9.28 -5.45 -4.55
CA SER A 139 -9.90 -5.30 -5.88
C SER A 139 -10.99 -4.21 -5.87
N TYR A 140 -11.27 -3.66 -7.04
CA TYR A 140 -12.44 -2.83 -7.33
C TYR A 140 -13.75 -3.63 -7.35
N TYR A 141 -13.68 -4.95 -7.46
CA TYR A 141 -14.84 -5.83 -7.60
C TYR A 141 -15.07 -6.61 -6.29
N PRO A 142 -15.89 -6.13 -5.36
CA PRO A 142 -16.05 -6.73 -4.03
C PRO A 142 -16.55 -8.18 -4.08
N HIS A 143 -17.41 -8.53 -5.04
CA HIS A 143 -17.89 -9.91 -5.20
C HIS A 143 -16.77 -10.88 -5.62
N ALA A 144 -15.76 -10.40 -6.35
CA ALA A 144 -14.57 -11.20 -6.67
C ALA A 144 -13.73 -11.54 -5.44
N LEU A 145 -13.89 -10.81 -4.32
CA LEU A 145 -13.18 -11.04 -3.06
C LEU A 145 -13.85 -12.07 -2.16
N SER A 146 -15.11 -12.46 -2.43
CA SER A 146 -15.88 -13.42 -1.62
C SER A 146 -15.09 -14.70 -1.34
N LYS A 147 -14.48 -15.30 -2.39
CA LYS A 147 -13.70 -16.53 -2.28
C LYS A 147 -12.51 -16.40 -1.33
N PHE A 148 -11.86 -15.24 -1.33
CA PHE A 148 -10.72 -14.95 -0.45
C PHE A 148 -11.19 -14.82 1.00
N ILE A 149 -12.30 -14.11 1.23
CA ILE A 149 -12.91 -13.93 2.56
C ILE A 149 -13.30 -15.27 3.16
N GLU A 150 -14.03 -16.11 2.41
CA GLU A 150 -14.46 -17.46 2.83
C GLU A 150 -13.29 -18.37 3.21
N ASN A 151 -12.09 -18.09 2.69
CA ASN A 151 -10.89 -18.90 2.88
C ASN A 151 -9.85 -18.24 3.80
N GLY A 152 -10.29 -17.24 4.59
CA GLY A 152 -9.53 -16.65 5.69
C GLY A 152 -8.47 -15.62 5.26
N TYR A 153 -8.53 -15.11 4.03
CA TYR A 153 -7.71 -13.97 3.64
C TYR A 153 -8.28 -12.67 4.20
N THR A 154 -7.39 -11.72 4.45
CA THR A 154 -7.83 -10.33 4.58
C THR A 154 -8.09 -9.80 3.18
N SER A 155 -9.21 -9.13 2.97
CA SER A 155 -9.57 -8.54 1.68
C SER A 155 -10.03 -7.10 1.85
N SER A 156 -9.79 -6.25 0.86
CA SER A 156 -10.30 -4.88 0.83
C SER A 156 -10.95 -4.51 -0.50
N TYR A 157 -12.08 -3.83 -0.41
CA TYR A 157 -12.72 -3.19 -1.54
C TYR A 157 -12.06 -1.83 -1.80
N TYR A 158 -11.49 -1.67 -3.00
CA TYR A 158 -10.91 -0.41 -3.45
C TYR A 158 -12.04 0.57 -3.85
N VAL A 159 -12.23 1.57 -3.00
CA VAL A 159 -13.11 2.72 -3.22
C VAL A 159 -12.34 3.85 -3.93
N ASP A 160 -12.47 3.92 -5.26
CA ASP A 160 -11.78 4.90 -6.14
C ASP A 160 -12.68 6.08 -6.57
N THR A 161 -13.39 6.66 -5.62
CA THR A 161 -14.44 7.65 -5.91
C THR A 161 -14.12 9.05 -5.42
N GLN A 162 -13.01 9.25 -4.71
CA GLN A 162 -12.67 10.53 -4.06
C GLN A 162 -13.86 11.09 -3.28
N LEU A 163 -14.47 10.26 -2.43
CA LEU A 163 -15.69 10.52 -1.67
C LEU A 163 -15.74 11.92 -1.06
N LYS A 164 -14.61 12.42 -0.57
CA LYS A 164 -14.53 13.77 0.04
C LYS A 164 -14.86 14.89 -0.95
N ASN A 165 -14.43 14.76 -2.20
CA ASN A 165 -14.55 15.77 -3.25
C ASN A 165 -15.80 15.58 -4.12
N MET A 166 -16.44 14.41 -4.02
CA MET A 166 -17.66 14.06 -4.74
C MET A 166 -18.87 14.91 -4.33
N ALA A 167 -19.80 15.18 -5.25
CA ALA A 167 -21.05 15.88 -4.96
C ALA A 167 -21.89 15.14 -3.90
N ALA A 168 -22.70 15.86 -3.12
CA ALA A 168 -23.38 15.28 -1.96
C ALA A 168 -24.33 14.12 -2.32
N ASN A 169 -25.10 14.26 -3.40
CA ASN A 169 -26.01 13.22 -3.89
C ASN A 169 -25.26 11.98 -4.40
N GLU A 170 -24.21 12.16 -5.19
CA GLU A 170 -23.36 11.08 -5.68
C GLU A 170 -22.69 10.33 -4.51
N ARG A 171 -22.18 11.09 -3.53
CA ARG A 171 -21.56 10.54 -2.33
C ARG A 171 -22.54 9.70 -1.52
N LEU A 172 -23.79 10.14 -1.37
CA LEU A 172 -24.81 9.35 -0.68
C LEU A 172 -25.09 8.02 -1.38
N ASN A 173 -25.17 8.03 -2.72
CA ASN A 173 -25.35 6.79 -3.49
C ASN A 173 -24.17 5.84 -3.33
N GLU A 174 -22.94 6.37 -3.36
CA GLU A 174 -21.73 5.57 -3.16
C GLU A 174 -21.64 5.01 -1.74
N LEU A 175 -21.98 5.80 -0.72
CA LEU A 175 -22.04 5.33 0.66
C LEU A 175 -23.07 4.22 0.87
N GLU A 176 -24.25 4.33 0.24
CA GLU A 176 -25.26 3.28 0.30
C GLU A 176 -24.77 2.00 -0.42
N THR A 177 -24.03 2.16 -1.52
CA THR A 177 -23.41 1.04 -2.24
C THR A 177 -22.39 0.32 -1.36
N ILE A 178 -21.47 1.07 -0.75
CA ILE A 178 -20.47 0.53 0.20
C ILE A 178 -21.17 -0.16 1.37
N LYS A 179 -22.22 0.44 1.92
CA LYS A 179 -22.99 -0.14 3.03
C LYS A 179 -23.59 -1.49 2.63
N ASN A 180 -24.28 -1.59 1.49
CA ASN A 180 -24.84 -2.84 1.00
C ASN A 180 -23.77 -3.93 0.76
N ILE A 181 -22.59 -3.53 0.26
CA ILE A 181 -21.44 -4.43 0.12
C ILE A 181 -20.97 -4.95 1.48
N LEU A 182 -20.85 -4.09 2.49
CA LEU A 182 -20.42 -4.48 3.84
C LEU A 182 -21.47 -5.29 4.59
N GLU A 183 -22.76 -5.08 4.34
CA GLU A 183 -23.82 -5.97 4.83
C GLU A 183 -23.70 -7.38 4.24
N THR A 184 -23.31 -7.48 2.97
CA THR A 184 -23.07 -8.76 2.29
C THR A 184 -21.76 -9.41 2.75
N TYR A 185 -20.71 -8.62 2.97
CA TYR A 185 -19.37 -9.08 3.33
C TYR A 185 -18.84 -8.36 4.59
N PRO A 186 -19.30 -8.70 5.81
CA PRO A 186 -19.04 -7.92 7.02
C PRO A 186 -17.57 -7.81 7.45
N THR A 187 -16.71 -8.72 6.99
CA THR A 187 -15.27 -8.73 7.31
C THR A 187 -14.41 -8.03 6.26
N LEU A 188 -15.02 -7.57 5.16
CA LEU A 188 -14.34 -6.86 4.08
C LEU A 188 -13.85 -5.49 4.57
N GLY A 189 -12.58 -5.19 4.31
CA GLY A 189 -12.02 -3.88 4.56
C GLY A 189 -12.34 -2.89 3.45
N LEU A 190 -12.11 -1.61 3.70
CA LEU A 190 -12.17 -0.56 2.70
C LEU A 190 -10.77 -0.01 2.46
N SER A 191 -10.37 0.04 1.20
CA SER A 191 -9.14 0.70 0.79
C SER A 191 -9.46 1.95 -0.03
N SER A 192 -8.81 3.07 0.30
CA SER A 192 -9.06 4.34 -0.38
C SER A 192 -7.87 5.30 -0.32
N ASN A 193 -7.98 6.42 -1.03
CA ASN A 193 -7.03 7.51 -0.90
C ASN A 193 -7.19 8.12 0.49
N TYR A 194 -6.10 8.46 1.16
CA TYR A 194 -6.14 9.02 2.50
C TYR A 194 -7.04 10.27 2.62
N VAL A 195 -7.31 10.98 1.52
CA VAL A 195 -8.25 12.12 1.49
C VAL A 195 -9.68 11.73 1.86
N ASP A 196 -10.08 10.48 1.64
CA ASP A 196 -11.42 9.97 1.93
C ASP A 196 -11.57 9.46 3.37
N TYR A 197 -10.48 9.45 4.14
CA TYR A 197 -10.48 9.04 5.54
C TYR A 197 -11.58 9.72 6.38
N PRO A 198 -11.81 11.04 6.33
CA PRO A 198 -12.87 11.67 7.12
C PRO A 198 -14.25 11.08 6.82
N VAL A 199 -14.57 10.85 5.54
CA VAL A 199 -15.88 10.31 5.12
C VAL A 199 -16.01 8.85 5.53
N LEU A 200 -14.98 8.02 5.28
CA LEU A 200 -15.02 6.59 5.61
C LEU A 200 -14.99 6.32 7.12
N SER A 201 -14.27 7.12 7.90
CA SER A 201 -14.24 6.99 9.37
C SER A 201 -15.55 7.40 10.04
N GLU A 202 -16.25 8.39 9.49
CA GLU A 202 -17.55 8.82 9.97
C GLU A 202 -18.66 7.81 9.63
N ASN A 203 -18.71 7.32 8.39
CA ASN A 203 -19.81 6.48 7.92
C ASN A 203 -19.60 4.98 8.21
N PHE A 204 -18.34 4.52 8.31
CA PHE A 204 -18.00 3.12 8.56
C PHE A 204 -17.02 3.00 9.74
N PRO A 205 -17.39 3.42 10.96
CA PRO A 205 -16.47 3.55 12.08
C PRO A 205 -15.88 2.23 12.57
N LEU A 206 -16.52 1.09 12.27
CA LEU A 206 -16.08 -0.24 12.70
C LEU A 206 -15.33 -1.03 11.62
N SER A 207 -15.46 -0.64 10.34
CA SER A 207 -14.82 -1.35 9.24
C SER A 207 -13.32 -1.15 9.26
N LYS A 208 -12.55 -2.20 8.93
CA LYS A 208 -11.09 -2.10 8.73
C LYS A 208 -10.80 -1.20 7.52
N LYS A 209 -9.76 -0.39 7.64
CA LYS A 209 -9.39 0.59 6.60
C LYS A 209 -7.93 0.50 6.24
N TYR A 210 -7.68 0.75 4.97
CA TYR A 210 -6.37 0.72 4.35
C TYR A 210 -6.24 1.97 3.48
N PHE A 211 -5.14 2.69 3.55
CA PHE A 211 -5.05 3.96 2.83
C PHE A 211 -3.73 4.14 2.11
N TRP A 212 -3.75 4.74 0.93
CA TRP A 212 -2.53 5.28 0.33
C TRP A 212 -2.40 6.77 0.62
N ALA A 213 -1.28 7.15 1.25
CA ALA A 213 -0.94 8.51 1.61
C ALA A 213 0.27 9.01 0.80
N ILE A 214 0.15 8.95 -0.53
CA ILE A 214 1.24 9.20 -1.50
C ILE A 214 1.33 10.70 -1.82
N LYS A 215 1.59 11.53 -0.79
CA LYS A 215 1.85 12.95 -0.99
C LYS A 215 3.33 13.25 -1.19
N SER A 216 3.61 14.47 -1.67
CA SER A 216 4.98 15.00 -1.70
C SER A 216 5.51 15.18 -0.28
N ASP A 217 6.77 14.81 -0.05
CA ASP A 217 7.47 15.08 1.21
C ASP A 217 7.54 16.58 1.55
N LEU A 218 7.38 17.45 0.53
CA LEU A 218 7.38 18.91 0.70
C LEU A 218 6.09 19.47 1.30
N ASN A 219 4.97 18.74 1.19
CA ASN A 219 3.69 19.18 1.72
C ASN A 219 2.93 17.98 2.30
N PRO A 220 3.47 17.32 3.34
CA PRO A 220 2.81 16.17 3.92
C PRO A 220 1.55 16.60 4.65
N ASP A 221 0.50 15.79 4.58
CA ASP A 221 -0.70 16.01 5.38
C ASP A 221 -0.50 15.46 6.80
N PHE A 222 0.38 16.13 7.55
CA PHE A 222 0.89 15.65 8.83
C PHE A 222 -0.24 15.28 9.80
N PHE A 223 -1.23 16.15 9.95
CA PHE A 223 -2.31 15.99 10.91
C PHE A 223 -3.28 14.87 10.50
N MET A 224 -3.66 14.81 9.22
CA MET A 224 -4.57 13.75 8.76
C MET A 224 -3.91 12.37 8.87
N ILE A 225 -2.65 12.24 8.44
CA ILE A 225 -1.90 10.99 8.54
C ILE A 225 -1.74 10.57 10.02
N ARG A 226 -1.37 11.49 10.91
CA ARG A 226 -1.28 11.21 12.36
C ARG A 226 -2.62 10.76 12.94
N LYS A 227 -3.72 11.40 12.53
CA LYS A 227 -5.07 11.02 12.98
C LYS A 227 -5.42 9.60 12.53
N MET A 228 -5.16 9.27 11.27
CA MET A 228 -5.36 7.93 10.71
C MET A 228 -4.54 6.87 11.43
N LEU A 229 -3.26 7.12 11.70
CA LEU A 229 -2.40 6.12 12.34
C LEU A 229 -2.82 5.79 13.79
N LYS A 230 -3.43 6.76 14.48
CA LYS A 230 -4.02 6.58 15.82
C LYS A 230 -5.34 5.83 15.81
N ASP A 231 -6.05 5.84 14.68
CA ASP A 231 -7.31 5.11 14.52
C ASP A 231 -7.06 3.60 14.54
N THR A 232 -7.73 2.88 15.44
CA THR A 232 -7.53 1.43 15.62
C THR A 232 -8.11 0.62 14.46
N THR A 233 -9.03 1.18 13.68
CA THR A 233 -9.60 0.53 12.49
C THR A 233 -8.73 0.70 11.24
N VAL A 234 -7.81 1.66 11.26
CA VAL A 234 -6.79 1.80 10.21
C VAL A 234 -5.69 0.78 10.46
N VAL A 235 -5.61 -0.20 9.57
CA VAL A 235 -4.68 -1.33 9.65
C VAL A 235 -3.35 -0.97 9.00
N ALA A 236 -3.39 -0.40 7.79
CA ALA A 236 -2.19 -0.01 7.06
C ALA A 236 -2.36 1.33 6.33
N VAL A 237 -1.26 2.09 6.29
CA VAL A 237 -1.12 3.32 5.51
C VAL A 237 0.10 3.18 4.60
N LEU A 238 -0.12 3.17 3.28
CA LEU A 238 0.94 3.12 2.29
C LEU A 238 1.63 4.48 2.21
N ALA A 239 2.95 4.47 2.38
CA ALA A 239 3.80 5.62 2.23
C ALA A 239 4.61 5.53 0.95
N ARG A 240 4.90 6.69 0.36
CA ARG A 240 5.88 6.78 -0.71
C ARG A 240 7.24 6.33 -0.19
N PHE A 241 7.83 5.32 -0.84
CA PHE A 241 9.19 4.88 -0.58
C PHE A 241 10.04 5.09 -1.83
N ARG A 242 11.12 5.87 -1.69
CA ARG A 242 12.07 6.16 -2.77
C ARG A 242 13.32 5.33 -2.58
N PHE A 243 13.77 4.68 -3.65
CA PHE A 243 14.98 3.88 -3.67
C PHE A 243 15.93 4.38 -4.78
N ILE A 244 17.21 4.56 -4.44
CA ILE A 244 18.25 4.97 -5.38
C ILE A 244 18.71 3.70 -6.12
N GLY A 245 18.04 3.40 -7.23
CA GLY A 245 18.25 2.18 -8.02
C GLY A 245 16.99 1.76 -8.79
N GLU A 246 15.87 2.44 -8.57
CA GLU A 246 14.66 2.32 -9.40
C GLU A 246 14.94 3.01 -10.75
N ASN A 247 15.30 2.23 -11.77
CA ASN A 247 15.20 2.68 -13.16
C ASN A 247 13.71 2.81 -13.46
N ARG A 248 13.27 4.04 -13.73
CA ARG A 248 11.88 4.35 -14.09
C ARG A 248 11.56 3.87 -15.50
#